data_AF-A0A848E9Y8-F1
#
_entry.id   AF-A0A848E9Y8-F1
#
_cell.length_a   1.000
_cell.length_b   1.000
_cell.length_c   1.000
_cell.angle_alpha   90.00
_cell.angle_beta   90.00
_cell.angle_gamma   90.00
#
_symmetry.space_group_name_H-M   'P 1'
#
loop_
_entity.id
_entity.type
_entity.pdbx_description
1 polymer ?
#
loop_
_entity_poly.entity_id
_entity_poly.type
_entity_poly.pdbx_seq_one_letter_code
_entity_poly.pdbx_strand_id
1 'polypeptide(L)'
;MATPPGGRTRYGSPGSMRILFAGLVMLGTPAALGGVEPPARMTSDSKEYCSELAVRLATLPGSRDEPARSLAADGMRLCETGHTRTGVAKLRRAIRAARGGD
;
A
#
# COMPACT_ATOMS: atom_id res chain seq x y z
N MET A 1 11.56 -39.26 3.63
CA MET A 1 10.86 -38.25 2.80
C MET A 1 11.43 -36.90 3.22
N ALA A 2 12.30 -36.33 2.38
CA ALA A 2 13.16 -35.21 2.73
C ALA A 2 12.62 -33.91 2.14
N THR A 3 12.42 -32.90 2.99
CA THR A 3 12.06 -31.54 2.62
C THR A 3 13.33 -30.76 2.26
N PRO A 4 13.46 -30.15 1.07
CA PRO A 4 14.55 -29.23 0.79
C PRO A 4 14.29 -27.82 1.39
N PRO A 5 15.31 -27.17 1.98
CA PRO A 5 15.22 -25.80 2.46
C PRO A 5 15.62 -24.77 1.38
N GLY A 6 14.99 -23.60 1.46
CA GLY A 6 15.64 -22.29 1.26
C GLY A 6 16.27 -21.99 -0.10
N GLY A 7 15.48 -21.41 -1.02
CA GLY A 7 15.99 -20.62 -2.14
C GLY A 7 15.86 -19.12 -1.87
N ARG A 8 16.87 -18.51 -1.23
CA ARG A 8 17.08 -17.05 -1.28
C ARG A 8 17.88 -16.73 -2.55
N THR A 9 17.63 -15.53 -3.12
CA THR A 9 18.39 -14.74 -4.12
C THR A 9 17.49 -14.39 -5.33
N ARG A 10 17.38 -13.15 -5.82
CA ARG A 10 18.13 -11.90 -5.63
C ARG A 10 17.23 -10.67 -5.68
N TYR A 11 17.60 -9.70 -4.84
CA TYR A 11 17.38 -8.27 -5.01
C TYR A 11 17.95 -7.79 -6.37
N GLY A 12 17.14 -7.09 -7.16
CA GLY A 12 17.56 -6.36 -8.37
C GLY A 12 17.34 -4.87 -8.19
N SER A 13 18.42 -4.18 -7.84
CA SER A 13 18.54 -2.73 -7.68
C SER A 13 18.13 -1.93 -8.94
N PRO A 14 17.71 -0.65 -8.77
CA PRO A 14 17.20 0.20 -9.84
C PRO A 14 18.30 0.62 -10.81
N GLY A 15 18.25 0.09 -12.03
CA GLY A 15 19.10 0.55 -13.13
C GLY A 15 18.57 1.85 -13.71
N SER A 16 19.44 2.87 -13.70
CA SER A 16 19.62 3.79 -14.83
C SER A 16 18.42 4.67 -15.19
N MET A 17 18.20 5.80 -14.51
CA MET A 17 18.91 7.06 -14.80
C MET A 17 19.51 7.13 -16.23
N ARG A 18 18.94 8.05 -17.04
CA ARG A 18 19.46 8.66 -18.28
C ARG A 18 19.27 7.92 -19.61
N ILE A 19 18.10 8.07 -20.25
CA ILE A 19 18.03 8.09 -21.72
C ILE A 19 17.02 9.17 -22.19
N LEU A 20 17.60 10.32 -22.57
CA LEU A 20 17.22 11.20 -23.69
C LEU A 20 15.81 11.84 -23.72
N PHE A 21 15.72 13.03 -23.09
CA PHE A 21 14.91 14.14 -23.61
C PHE A 21 15.52 14.60 -24.95
N ALA A 22 14.93 14.21 -26.08
CA ALA A 22 15.24 14.80 -27.38
C ALA A 22 14.08 14.60 -28.38
N GLY A 23 13.25 15.64 -28.49
CA GLY A 23 12.65 16.12 -29.74
C GLY A 23 11.75 15.18 -30.56
N LEU A 24 10.43 15.40 -30.48
CA LEU A 24 9.66 15.67 -31.70
C LEU A 24 8.46 16.58 -31.40
N VAL A 25 8.40 17.64 -32.19
CA VAL A 25 7.52 18.80 -32.11
C VAL A 25 6.16 18.51 -32.79
N MET A 26 5.10 19.05 -32.19
CA MET A 26 3.78 19.45 -32.75
C MET A 26 2.95 18.44 -33.53
N LEU A 27 1.72 18.20 -33.04
CA LEU A 27 0.48 18.50 -33.78
C LEU A 27 -0.71 18.52 -32.80
N GLY A 28 -1.50 19.60 -32.83
CA GLY A 28 -2.52 19.89 -31.82
C GLY A 28 -3.87 19.18 -31.99
N THR A 29 -4.67 19.20 -30.93
CA THR A 29 -6.15 19.29 -30.97
C THR A 29 -6.67 19.73 -29.60
N PRO A 30 -7.31 20.90 -29.45
CA PRO A 30 -7.93 21.32 -28.21
C PRO A 30 -9.42 20.95 -28.23
N ALA A 31 -9.81 19.82 -27.65
CA ALA A 31 -11.21 19.58 -27.25
C ALA A 31 -11.34 18.22 -26.55
N ALA A 32 -11.21 18.23 -25.23
CA ALA A 32 -12.13 17.54 -24.32
C ALA A 32 -11.66 17.84 -22.90
N LEU A 33 -12.22 18.88 -22.29
CA LEU A 33 -12.33 18.99 -20.84
C LEU A 33 -13.32 17.91 -20.35
N GLY A 34 -12.98 16.65 -20.58
CA GLY A 34 -13.55 15.51 -19.88
C GLY A 34 -12.65 15.27 -18.69
N GLY A 35 -12.83 16.08 -17.63
CA GLY A 35 -12.33 15.74 -16.32
C GLY A 35 -12.91 14.39 -15.94
N VAL A 36 -12.19 13.32 -16.23
CA VAL A 36 -12.23 12.12 -15.42
C VAL A 36 -11.78 12.60 -14.05
N GLU A 37 -12.75 13.05 -13.25
CA GLU A 37 -12.62 13.17 -11.81
C GLU A 37 -11.98 11.85 -11.39
N PRO A 38 -10.71 11.85 -10.92
CA PRO A 38 -10.10 10.63 -10.44
C PRO A 38 -11.08 10.06 -9.41
N PRO A 39 -11.56 8.81 -9.59
CA PRO A 39 -12.73 8.29 -8.87
C PRO A 39 -12.55 8.66 -7.42
N ALA A 40 -13.43 9.55 -6.95
CA ALA A 40 -13.32 10.32 -5.71
C ALA A 40 -12.44 9.53 -4.75
N ARG A 41 -11.16 9.92 -4.64
CA ARG A 41 -10.15 9.20 -3.85
C ARG A 41 -10.75 9.08 -2.47
N MET A 42 -11.40 7.95 -2.18
CA MET A 42 -12.25 7.78 -1.02
C MET A 42 -11.35 8.12 0.16
N THR A 43 -11.52 9.31 0.71
CA THR A 43 -10.73 9.79 1.83
C THR A 43 -11.33 9.04 2.99
N SER A 44 -10.91 7.78 3.11
CA SER A 44 -11.39 6.85 4.11
C SER A 44 -10.69 7.20 5.43
N ASP A 45 -10.73 8.48 5.81
CA ASP A 45 -10.07 9.09 6.96
C ASP A 45 -10.95 9.10 8.21
N SER A 46 -11.99 8.26 8.23
CA SER A 46 -12.86 8.07 9.37
C SER A 46 -12.34 6.97 10.30
N LYS A 47 -12.61 7.11 11.60
CA LYS A 47 -12.19 6.12 12.63
C LYS A 47 -12.85 4.75 12.37
N GLU A 48 -14.07 4.78 11.85
CA GLU A 48 -14.86 3.61 11.46
C GLU A 48 -14.11 2.76 10.44
N TYR A 49 -13.43 3.40 9.48
CA TYR A 49 -12.67 2.70 8.46
C TYR A 49 -11.40 2.04 9.02
N CYS A 50 -10.78 2.62 10.06
CA CYS A 50 -9.70 1.94 10.77
C CYS A 50 -10.19 0.65 11.45
N SER A 51 -11.36 0.70 12.09
CA SER A 51 -11.98 -0.48 12.71
C SER A 51 -12.30 -1.55 11.66
N GLU A 52 -12.85 -1.17 10.50
CA GLU A 52 -13.06 -2.11 9.39
C GLU A 52 -11.76 -2.77 8.94
N LEU A 53 -10.68 -2.00 8.78
CA LEU A 53 -9.37 -2.54 8.39
C LEU A 53 -8.82 -3.50 9.45
N ALA A 54 -9.00 -3.21 10.73
CA ALA A 54 -8.58 -4.09 11.82
C ALA A 54 -9.35 -5.42 11.80
N VAL A 55 -10.66 -5.39 11.57
CA VAL A 55 -11.49 -6.60 11.41
C VAL A 55 -11.01 -7.41 10.20
N ARG A 56 -10.76 -6.76 9.05
CA ARG A 56 -10.22 -7.42 7.85
C ARG A 56 -8.82 -8.00 8.07
N LEU A 57 -8.01 -7.36 8.91
CA LEU A 57 -6.72 -7.91 9.28
C LEU A 57 -6.90 -9.18 10.11
N ALA A 58 -7.80 -9.17 11.10
CA ALA A 58 -8.01 -10.31 11.99
C ALA A 58 -8.46 -11.61 11.28
N THR A 59 -9.01 -11.51 10.06
CA THR A 59 -9.36 -12.69 9.25
C THR A 59 -8.17 -13.31 8.51
N LEU A 60 -7.01 -12.65 8.51
CA LEU A 60 -5.81 -13.14 7.85
C LEU A 60 -5.01 -14.07 8.79
N PRO A 61 -4.46 -15.19 8.27
CA PRO A 61 -3.69 -16.13 9.07
C PRO A 61 -2.41 -15.49 9.63
N GLY A 62 -1.73 -14.62 8.87
CA GLY A 62 -0.53 -13.90 9.31
C GLY A 62 -0.80 -12.65 10.15
N SER A 63 -2.03 -12.43 10.63
CA SER A 63 -2.39 -11.22 11.37
C SER A 63 -1.67 -11.06 12.71
N ARG A 64 -1.26 -12.18 13.30
CA ARG A 64 -0.57 -12.23 14.60
C ARG A 64 0.96 -12.27 14.46
N ASP A 65 1.45 -12.46 13.24
CA ASP A 65 2.86 -12.51 12.94
C ASP A 65 3.45 -11.10 12.85
N GLU A 66 4.75 -10.99 13.15
CA GLU A 66 5.48 -9.76 12.87
C GLU A 66 5.88 -9.71 11.39
N PRO A 67 5.81 -8.55 10.73
CA PRO A 67 5.53 -7.21 11.28
C PRO A 67 4.04 -6.81 11.30
N ALA A 68 3.12 -7.69 10.91
CA ALA A 68 1.71 -7.35 10.78
C ALA A 68 1.08 -6.90 12.11
N ARG A 69 1.39 -7.61 13.20
CA ARG A 69 0.87 -7.31 14.53
C ARG A 69 1.30 -5.92 15.03
N SER A 70 2.60 -5.59 14.98
CA SER A 70 3.10 -4.28 15.42
C SER A 70 2.55 -3.13 14.57
N LEU A 71 2.50 -3.30 13.24
CA LEU A 71 1.92 -2.31 12.33
C LEU A 71 0.44 -2.06 12.61
N ALA A 72 -0.30 -3.10 12.98
CA ALA A 72 -1.71 -2.99 13.33
C ALA A 72 -1.93 -2.23 14.64
N ALA A 73 -1.16 -2.56 15.69
CA ALA A 73 -1.24 -1.89 16.98
C ALA A 73 -0.94 -0.39 16.86
N ASP A 74 0.12 -0.05 16.12
CA ASP A 74 0.47 1.35 15.85
C ASP A 74 -0.58 2.05 14.98
N GLY A 75 -1.10 1.36 13.97
CA GLY A 75 -2.13 1.89 13.08
C GLY A 75 -3.40 2.26 13.84
N MET A 76 -3.83 1.39 14.77
CA MET A 76 -4.98 1.66 15.64
C MET A 76 -4.75 2.84 16.57
N ARG A 77 -3.59 2.91 17.24
CA ARG A 77 -3.24 4.04 18.11
C ARG A 77 -3.24 5.37 17.36
N LEU A 78 -2.75 5.38 16.12
CA LEU A 78 -2.78 6.57 15.27
C LEU A 78 -4.22 6.99 14.94
N CYS A 79 -5.11 6.05 14.64
CA CYS A 79 -6.52 6.37 14.42
C CYS A 79 -7.21 6.92 15.68
N GLU A 80 -6.92 6.34 16.85
CA GLU A 80 -7.49 6.80 18.13
C GLU A 80 -7.07 8.23 18.47
N THR A 81 -5.81 8.58 18.21
CA THR A 81 -5.23 9.91 18.43
C THR A 81 -5.60 10.95 17.36
N GLY A 82 -6.42 10.60 16.38
CA GLY A 82 -6.89 11.51 15.32
C GLY A 82 -6.00 11.56 14.08
N HIS A 83 -4.93 10.76 14.01
CA HIS A 83 -4.08 10.60 12.83
C HIS A 83 -4.62 9.54 11.87
N THR A 84 -5.90 9.63 11.50
CA THR A 84 -6.61 8.57 10.79
C THR A 84 -5.97 8.22 9.46
N ARG A 85 -5.50 9.21 8.69
CA ARG A 85 -4.85 8.99 7.39
C ARG A 85 -3.58 8.14 7.51
N THR A 86 -2.75 8.44 8.52
CA THR A 86 -1.51 7.69 8.80
C THR A 86 -1.83 6.32 9.38
N GLY A 87 -2.80 6.22 10.27
CA GLY A 87 -3.25 4.95 10.85
C GLY A 87 -3.77 3.98 9.79
N VAL A 88 -4.62 4.47 8.86
CA VAL A 88 -5.12 3.70 7.70
C VAL A 88 -3.99 3.21 6.81
N ALA A 89 -3.00 4.05 6.51
CA ALA A 89 -1.85 3.64 5.71
C ALA A 89 -1.07 2.51 6.40
N LYS A 90 -0.93 2.57 7.72
CA LYS A 90 -0.23 1.57 8.53
C LYS A 90 -1.00 0.26 8.62
N LEU A 91 -2.32 0.32 8.83
CA LEU A 91 -3.21 -0.85 8.81
C LEU A 91 -3.21 -1.55 7.45
N ARG A 92 -3.22 -0.79 6.35
CA ARG A 92 -3.08 -1.35 4.99
C ARG A 92 -1.73 -2.06 4.81
N ARG A 93 -0.65 -1.57 5.41
CA ARG A 93 0.65 -2.25 5.41
C ARG A 93 0.61 -3.53 6.24
N ALA A 94 -0.02 -3.50 7.42
CA ALA A 94 -0.22 -4.69 8.25
C ALA A 94 -0.95 -5.82 7.49
N ILE A 95 -2.01 -5.47 6.76
CA ILE A 95 -2.76 -6.42 5.91
C ILE A 95 -1.87 -7.03 4.82
N ARG A 96 -0.98 -6.25 4.20
CA ARG A 96 -0.04 -6.78 3.20
C ARG A 96 0.97 -7.74 3.82
N ALA A 97 1.55 -7.38 4.96
CA ALA A 97 2.48 -8.24 5.69
C ALA A 97 1.80 -9.56 6.10
N ALA A 98 0.56 -9.49 6.62
CA ALA A 98 -0.22 -10.67 7.02
C ALA A 98 -0.60 -11.60 5.85
N ARG A 99 -0.57 -11.10 4.61
CA ARG A 99 -0.79 -11.89 3.39
C ARG A 99 0.49 -12.56 2.86
N GLY A 100 1.64 -12.31 3.47
CA GLY A 100 2.94 -12.78 2.98
C GLY A 100 3.63 -11.82 1.99
N GLY A 101 3.29 -10.53 2.03
CA GLY A 101 3.89 -9.51 1.19
C GLY A 101 5.05 -8.77 1.87
N ASP A 102 6.26 -9.30 1.71
CA ASP A 102 7.55 -8.59 1.67
C ASP A 102 8.48 -9.33 0.69
#